data_AF-A0A0P1HE75-F1
#
_entry.id   AF-A0A0P1HE75-F1
#
_cell.length_a   1.000
_cell.length_b   1.000
_cell.length_c   1.000
_cell.angle_alpha   90.00
_cell.angle_beta   90.00
_cell.angle_gamma   90.00
#
_symmetry.space_group_name_H-M   'P 1'
#
loop_
_entity.id
_entity.type
_entity.pdbx_description
1 polymer ?
#
loop_
_entity_poly.entity_id
_entity_poly.type
_entity_poly.pdbx_seq_one_letter_code
_entity_poly.pdbx_strand_id
1 'polypeptide(L)'
;MVARYGMEPELGHVSYDSDRPRFLETGEQPPWRNLRYSEATAEHMDPAVMVVIEKIFERTAGLLENNYDVLEVTAKDLPEHKALDDADLQAIGEKVRRLETRDAA
;
A
#
# COMPACT_ATOMS: atom_id res chain seq x y z
N MET A 1 0.26 -3.59 8.10
CA MET A 1 0.32 -2.39 8.96
C MET A 1 -0.54 -2.63 10.21
N VAL A 2 -1.85 -2.83 10.03
CA VAL A 2 -2.81 -3.13 11.12
C VAL A 2 -2.45 -4.42 11.91
N ALA A 3 -2.49 -5.60 11.28
CA ALA A 3 -2.34 -6.86 12.02
C ALA A 3 -0.91 -7.24 12.44
N ARG A 4 0.11 -6.99 11.60
CA ARG A 4 1.49 -7.45 11.84
C ARG A 4 2.39 -6.43 12.55
N TYR A 5 2.15 -5.15 12.32
CA TYR A 5 3.09 -4.09 12.74
C TYR A 5 2.53 -3.18 13.83
N GLY A 6 1.30 -3.45 14.33
CA GLY A 6 0.69 -2.66 15.39
C GLY A 6 0.55 -1.17 15.06
N MET A 7 0.28 -0.86 13.79
CA MET A 7 0.15 0.53 13.31
C MET A 7 -1.29 1.07 13.41
N GLU A 8 -2.17 0.36 14.11
CA GLU A 8 -3.54 0.80 14.37
C GLU A 8 -3.68 1.20 15.84
N PRO A 9 -3.82 2.50 16.16
CA PRO A 9 -3.88 3.00 17.54
C PRO A 9 -4.96 2.33 18.39
N GLU A 10 -6.12 2.00 17.81
CA GLU A 10 -7.24 1.39 18.56
C GLU A 10 -6.95 -0.07 18.96
N LEU A 11 -6.13 -0.78 18.20
CA LEU A 11 -5.66 -2.14 18.52
C LEU A 11 -4.37 -2.14 19.36
N GLY A 12 -3.68 -1.00 19.43
CA GLY A 12 -2.41 -0.84 20.11
C GLY A 12 -1.22 -1.46 19.37
N HIS A 13 -0.05 -1.42 20.01
CA HIS A 13 1.23 -1.82 19.44
C HIS A 13 1.48 -3.34 19.51
N VAL A 14 0.49 -4.15 19.08
CA VAL A 14 0.54 -5.61 19.16
C VAL A 14 0.63 -6.23 17.76
N SER A 15 1.43 -7.29 17.61
CA SER A 15 1.41 -8.14 16.41
C SER A 15 0.45 -9.30 16.61
N TYR A 16 -0.59 -9.32 15.79
CA TYR A 16 -1.61 -10.37 15.71
C TYR A 16 -1.29 -11.42 14.65
N ASP A 17 -0.39 -11.10 13.71
CA ASP A 17 0.11 -12.02 12.70
C ASP A 17 1.33 -12.79 13.22
N SER A 18 1.47 -14.04 12.76
CA SER A 18 2.62 -14.90 13.06
C SER A 18 3.54 -15.02 11.85
N ASP A 19 4.82 -15.30 12.08
CA ASP A 19 5.80 -15.39 10.99
C ASP A 19 5.41 -16.41 9.92
N ARG A 20 5.65 -16.03 8.66
CA ARG A 20 5.47 -16.92 7.50
C ARG A 20 6.40 -18.13 7.66
N PRO A 21 5.94 -19.33 7.25
CA PRO A 21 6.80 -20.51 7.24
C PRO A 21 8.04 -20.25 6.37
N ARG A 22 9.20 -20.69 6.87
CA ARG A 22 10.48 -20.53 6.16
C ARG A 22 10.51 -21.44 4.93
N PHE A 23 11.38 -21.11 3.98
CA PHE A 23 11.55 -21.93 2.78
C PHE A 23 11.90 -23.38 3.17
N LEU A 24 11.15 -24.36 2.65
CA LEU A 24 11.13 -25.80 2.99
C LEU A 24 10.42 -26.21 4.28
N GLU A 25 9.84 -25.28 5.03
CA GLU A 25 9.01 -25.60 6.20
C GLU A 25 7.60 -26.01 5.73
N THR A 26 7.47 -27.24 5.22
CA THR A 26 6.20 -27.87 4.81
C THR A 26 5.38 -28.32 6.02
N GLY A 27 5.27 -27.46 7.03
CA GLY A 27 4.30 -27.63 8.08
C GLY A 27 2.95 -27.20 7.54
N GLU A 28 2.12 -28.15 7.13
CA GLU A 28 0.67 -27.97 7.01
C GLU A 28 0.09 -27.61 8.40
N GLN A 29 0.42 -26.44 8.93
CA GLN A 29 -0.37 -25.88 10.00
C GLN A 29 -1.62 -25.30 9.34
N PRO A 30 -2.82 -25.76 9.73
CA PRO A 30 -4.05 -25.20 9.20
C PRO A 30 -4.04 -23.68 9.37
N PRO A 31 -4.47 -22.89 8.36
CA PRO A 31 -4.40 -21.43 8.41
C PRO A 31 -5.08 -20.83 9.66
N TRP A 32 -6.10 -21.52 10.18
CA TRP A 32 -6.83 -21.18 11.41
C TRP A 32 -5.99 -21.33 12.70
N ARG A 33 -4.89 -22.08 12.68
CA ARG A 33 -3.97 -22.22 13.82
C ARG A 33 -2.98 -21.07 13.92
N ASN A 34 -2.90 -20.19 12.92
CA ASN A 34 -2.05 -19.01 12.93
C ASN A 34 -2.81 -17.72 13.32
N LEU A 35 -4.16 -17.77 13.34
CA LEU A 35 -4.96 -16.68 13.89
C LEU A 35 -4.81 -16.70 15.42
N ARG A 36 -4.00 -15.77 15.93
CA ARG A 36 -3.77 -15.54 17.37
C ARG A 36 -4.68 -14.45 17.92
N TYR A 37 -5.89 -14.30 17.37
CA TYR A 37 -6.83 -13.25 17.71
C TYR A 37 -8.28 -13.73 17.63
N SER A 38 -9.16 -13.06 18.37
CA SER A 38 -10.59 -13.38 18.42
C SER A 38 -11.33 -12.83 17.19
N GLU A 39 -12.54 -13.32 16.94
CA GLU A 39 -13.43 -12.71 15.93
C GLU A 39 -13.70 -11.24 16.21
N ALA A 40 -13.88 -10.84 17.48
CA ALA A 40 -14.08 -9.44 17.84
C ALA A 40 -12.89 -8.55 17.43
N THR A 41 -11.65 -9.08 17.53
CA THR A 41 -10.47 -8.37 17.04
C THR A 41 -10.40 -8.35 15.51
N ALA A 42 -10.81 -9.43 14.84
CA ALA A 42 -10.87 -9.48 13.38
C ALA A 42 -11.87 -8.44 12.82
N GLU A 43 -13.07 -8.38 13.39
CA GLU A 43 -14.12 -7.42 13.04
C GLU A 43 -13.64 -5.96 13.24
N HIS A 44 -12.78 -5.73 14.23
CA HIS A 44 -12.18 -4.42 14.47
C HIS A 44 -11.04 -4.09 13.48
N MET A 45 -10.34 -5.09 12.95
CA MET A 45 -9.29 -4.89 11.93
C MET A 45 -9.86 -4.51 10.56
N ASP A 46 -11.03 -5.04 10.19
CA ASP A 46 -11.65 -4.80 8.89
C ASP A 46 -11.82 -3.30 8.55
N PRO A 47 -12.43 -2.45 9.41
CA PRO A 47 -12.56 -1.03 9.14
C PRO A 47 -11.20 -0.31 9.12
N ALA A 48 -10.26 -0.70 9.99
CA ALA A 48 -8.91 -0.12 10.01
C ALA A 48 -8.17 -0.36 8.69
N VAL A 49 -8.27 -1.56 8.12
CA VAL A 49 -7.70 -1.88 6.80
C VAL A 49 -8.40 -1.07 5.71
N MET A 50 -9.73 -0.95 5.76
CA MET A 50 -10.49 -0.17 4.79
C MET A 50 -10.05 1.30 4.77
N VAL A 51 -9.93 1.93 5.95
CA VAL A 51 -9.49 3.34 6.09
C VAL A 51 -8.10 3.56 5.50
N VAL A 52 -7.17 2.62 5.74
CA VAL A 52 -5.82 2.69 5.18
C VAL A 52 -5.86 2.62 3.64
N ILE A 53 -6.64 1.71 3.09
CA ILE A 53 -6.78 1.55 1.63
C ILE A 53 -7.41 2.80 1.02
N GLU A 54 -8.50 3.29 1.60
CA GLU A 54 -9.23 4.47 1.12
C GLU A 54 -8.33 5.70 1.11
N LYS A 55 -7.60 5.96 2.21
CA LYS A 55 -6.64 7.08 2.30
C LYS A 55 -5.54 6.99 1.24
N ILE A 56 -4.97 5.80 1.01
CA ILE A 56 -3.93 5.61 -0.02
C ILE A 56 -4.53 5.80 -1.41
N PHE A 57 -5.72 5.26 -1.65
CA PHE A 57 -6.41 5.37 -2.91
C PHE A 57 -6.71 6.82 -3.26
N GLU A 58 -7.37 7.57 -2.37
CA GLU A 58 -7.69 8.99 -2.57
C GLU A 58 -6.44 9.82 -2.83
N ARG A 59 -5.39 9.61 -2.03
CA ARG A 59 -4.11 10.31 -2.24
C ARG A 59 -3.50 10.00 -3.59
N THR A 60 -3.53 8.73 -4.02
CA THR A 60 -2.94 8.29 -5.28
C THR A 60 -3.74 8.79 -6.47
N ALA A 61 -5.07 8.67 -6.41
CA ALA A 61 -5.98 9.19 -7.43
C ALA A 61 -5.81 10.72 -7.57
N GLY A 62 -5.82 11.45 -6.46
CA GLY A 62 -5.57 12.89 -6.47
C GLY A 62 -4.20 13.26 -7.01
N LEU A 63 -3.16 12.45 -6.75
CA LEU A 63 -1.82 12.69 -7.34
C LEU A 63 -1.85 12.52 -8.85
N LEU A 64 -2.51 11.48 -9.36
CA LEU A 64 -2.65 11.20 -10.79
C LEU A 64 -3.49 12.27 -11.50
N GLU A 65 -4.62 12.66 -10.92
CA GLU A 65 -5.49 13.72 -11.45
C GLU A 65 -4.76 15.06 -11.53
N ASN A 66 -4.03 15.43 -10.49
CA ASN A 66 -3.23 16.66 -10.48
C ASN A 66 -2.07 16.66 -11.47
N ASN A 67 -1.71 15.50 -12.02
CA ASN A 67 -0.62 15.31 -12.99
C ASN A 67 -1.12 14.68 -14.30
N TYR A 68 -2.42 14.83 -14.59
CA TYR A 68 -3.04 14.16 -15.73
C TYR A 68 -2.40 14.54 -17.08
N ASP A 69 -1.99 15.79 -17.23
CA ASP A 69 -1.22 16.30 -18.38
C ASP A 69 0.10 15.53 -18.59
N VAL A 70 0.87 15.32 -17.52
CA VAL A 70 2.15 14.56 -17.57
C VAL A 70 1.88 13.08 -17.84
N LEU A 71 0.84 12.51 -17.24
CA LEU A 71 0.42 11.13 -17.44
C LEU A 71 -0.04 10.87 -18.88
N GLU A 72 -0.83 11.77 -19.46
CA GLU A 72 -1.37 11.62 -20.80
C GLU A 72 -0.25 11.64 -21.86
N VAL A 73 0.72 12.55 -21.72
CA VAL A 73 1.88 12.63 -22.62
C VAL A 73 2.72 11.36 -22.54
N THR A 74 3.09 10.96 -21.32
CA THR A 74 3.94 9.77 -21.13
C THR A 74 3.27 8.47 -21.58
N ALA A 75 1.96 8.33 -21.38
CA ALA A 75 1.20 7.18 -21.87
C ALA A 75 1.14 7.13 -23.41
N LYS A 76 1.12 8.28 -24.10
CA LYS A 76 1.15 8.36 -25.57
C LYS A 76 2.52 8.03 -26.15
N ASP A 77 3.58 8.40 -25.45
CA ASP A 77 4.96 8.19 -25.92
C ASP A 77 5.43 6.74 -25.64
N LEU A 78 4.93 6.09 -24.58
CA LEU A 78 5.35 4.75 -24.15
C LEU A 78 5.33 3.66 -25.25
N PRO A 79 4.33 3.57 -26.15
CA PRO A 79 4.31 2.58 -27.22
C PRO A 79 5.47 2.71 -28.21
N GLU A 80 6.01 3.92 -28.41
CA GLU A 80 7.12 4.17 -29.34
C GLU A 80 8.47 3.75 -28.73
N HIS A 81 8.61 3.93 -27.42
CA HIS A 81 9.86 3.67 -26.68
C HIS A 81 10.03 2.22 -26.20
N LYS A 82 8.96 1.41 -26.18
CA LYS A 82 8.89 0.00 -25.66
C LYS A 82 9.20 -0.16 -24.17
N ALA A 83 10.00 0.71 -23.58
CA ALA A 83 10.30 0.81 -22.16
C ALA A 83 10.79 2.23 -21.85
N LEU A 84 10.66 2.68 -20.60
CA LEU A 84 11.24 3.91 -20.10
C LEU A 84 12.48 3.55 -19.28
N ASP A 85 13.60 4.21 -19.54
CA ASP A 85 14.82 4.03 -18.74
C ASP A 85 14.89 5.03 -17.56
N ASP A 86 15.97 4.97 -16.79
CA ASP A 86 16.17 5.84 -15.63
C ASP A 86 16.18 7.33 -15.99
N ALA A 87 16.71 7.71 -17.15
CA ALA A 87 16.78 9.10 -17.59
C ALA A 87 15.40 9.61 -18.03
N ASP A 88 14.63 8.77 -18.73
CA ASP A 88 13.25 9.05 -19.09
C ASP A 88 12.39 9.29 -17.84
N LEU A 89 12.51 8.39 -16.85
CA LEU A 89 11.77 8.50 -15.59
C LEU A 89 12.17 9.73 -14.77
N GLN A 90 13.44 10.13 -14.77
CA GLN A 90 13.88 11.38 -14.14
C GLN A 90 13.25 12.60 -14.81
N ALA A 91 13.26 12.67 -16.14
CA ALA A 91 12.67 13.78 -16.89
C ALA A 91 11.15 13.89 -16.69
N ILE A 92 10.46 12.76 -16.51
CA ILE A 92 9.04 12.73 -16.13
C ILE A 92 8.89 13.22 -14.69
N GLY A 93 9.71 12.72 -13.77
CA GLY A 93 9.69 13.06 -12.35
C GLY A 93 9.86 14.55 -12.05
N GLU A 94 10.70 15.26 -12.82
CA GLU A 94 10.88 16.72 -12.71
C GLU A 94 9.59 17.50 -13.01
N LYS A 95 8.68 16.93 -13.81
CA LYS A 95 7.41 17.55 -14.20
C LYS A 95 6.27 17.24 -13.22
N VAL A 96 6.46 16.26 -12.32
CA VAL A 96 5.41 15.83 -11.37
C VAL A 96 5.21 16.88 -10.27
N ARG A 97 4.01 17.43 -10.22
CA ARG A 97 3.49 18.26 -9.14
C ARG A 97 3.21 17.36 -7.93
N ARG A 98 4.06 17.46 -6.90
CA ARG A 98 3.84 16.74 -5.64
C ARG A 98 2.67 17.35 -4.89
N LEU A 99 1.74 16.50 -4.46
CA LEU A 99 0.78 16.85 -3.42
C LEU A 99 1.55 17.09 -2.12
N GLU A 100 1.36 18.24 -1.49
CA GLU A 100 1.91 18.47 -0.14
C GLU A 100 1.36 17.40 0.80
N THR A 101 2.27 16.68 1.46
CA THR A 101 1.89 15.72 2.48
C THR A 101 1.30 16.52 3.63
N ARG A 102 -0.03 16.57 3.75
CA ARG A 102 -0.64 16.74 5.07
C ARG A 102 -0.30 15.47 5.83
N ASP A 103 0.85 15.48 6.50
CA ASP A 103 1.17 14.51 7.53
C ASP A 103 -0.02 14.54 8.50
N ALA A 104 -0.77 13.45 8.51
CA ALA A 104 -1.83 13.25 9.46
C ALA A 104 -1.15 13.14 10.84
N ALA A 105 -1.35 14.16 11.66
CA ALA A 105 -1.10 14.13 13.10
C ALA A 105 -1.86 12.98 13.77
#